data_AF-A0A6B1HEX3-F1
#
_entry.id   AF-A0A6B1HEX3-F1
#
_cell.length_a   1.000
_cell.length_b   1.000
_cell.length_c   1.000
_cell.angle_alpha   90.00
_cell.angle_beta   90.00
_cell.angle_gamma   90.00
#
_symmetry.space_group_name_H-M   'P 1'
#
loop_
_entity.id
_entity.type
_entity.pdbx_description
1 polymer ?
#
loop_
_entity_poly.entity_id
_entity_poly.type
_entity_poly.pdbx_seq_one_letter_code
_entity_poly.pdbx_strand_id
1 'polypeptide(L)'
;MDRQTPSFRGLCCPIIATAGVLLGCTEDGGETTPGIRAALGGDASAGNGFTVARNVREFVFPRDHGPHPGYRSEWWYLTAVVATDDDPPREFGVQFTLFRQGLAPGADNDRPGSGPEAWRTGQGYMAHLALSDVAARRHLAAERFSRGHRELAGAQAKPFRVYLDDWQLASTGDGFAPQRLVAKTADFAIDLGLEAGRPITLQGEGGLSRKGPDNASYYYSV
;
A
#
# COMPACT_ATOMS: atom_id res chain seq x y z
N MET A 1 9.36 44.11 85.79
CA MET A 1 8.28 44.98 85.24
C MET A 1 7.87 44.37 83.92
N ASP A 2 6.62 44.16 83.57
CA ASP A 2 5.36 43.93 84.28
C ASP A 2 4.45 43.30 83.20
N ARG A 3 3.43 42.55 83.60
CA ARG A 3 2.53 41.78 82.73
C ARG A 3 1.77 42.67 81.74
N GLN A 4 1.43 42.15 80.55
CA GLN A 4 0.03 42.10 80.07
C GLN A 4 -0.09 41.51 78.65
N THR A 5 -0.91 40.46 78.55
CA THR A 5 -1.63 40.06 77.33
C THR A 5 -2.93 40.87 77.21
N PRO A 6 -3.35 41.19 75.98
CA PRO A 6 -4.77 41.07 75.61
C PRO A 6 -4.94 40.38 74.24
N SER A 7 -5.73 39.31 74.17
CA SER A 7 -7.13 39.32 73.70
C SER A 7 -7.29 39.53 72.19
N PHE A 8 -7.25 38.42 71.44
CA PHE A 8 -7.77 38.32 70.08
C PHE A 8 -9.31 38.32 70.11
N ARG A 9 -9.94 39.29 69.44
CA ARG A 9 -11.35 39.21 69.02
C ARG A 9 -11.39 39.22 67.50
N GLY A 10 -12.03 38.19 66.95
CA GLY A 10 -12.11 37.94 65.52
C GLY A 10 -12.92 38.97 64.77
N LEU A 11 -12.48 39.22 63.54
CA LEU A 11 -13.30 39.80 62.48
C LEU A 11 -13.16 38.86 61.27
N CYS A 12 -14.15 37.99 61.09
CA CYS A 12 -14.31 37.23 59.84
C CYS A 12 -14.65 38.23 58.73
N CYS A 13 -13.66 38.52 57.88
CA CYS A 13 -13.87 39.18 56.61
C CYS A 13 -14.09 38.09 55.55
N PRO A 14 -15.30 37.91 54.97
CA PRO A 14 -15.45 36.96 53.88
C PRO A 14 -14.77 37.51 52.64
N ILE A 15 -13.67 36.88 52.24
CA ILE A 15 -13.04 37.08 50.93
C ILE A 15 -14.00 36.49 49.90
N ILE A 16 -14.65 37.36 49.13
CA ILE A 16 -15.40 36.97 47.94
C ILE A 16 -14.37 36.60 46.87
N ALA A 17 -14.06 35.31 46.76
CA ALA A 17 -13.28 34.75 45.67
C ALA A 17 -14.20 34.62 44.44
N THR A 18 -14.10 35.56 43.51
CA THR A 18 -14.76 35.46 42.20
C THR A 18 -14.02 34.41 41.36
N ALA A 19 -14.54 33.19 41.33
CA ALA A 19 -14.09 32.16 40.40
C ALA A 19 -14.53 32.52 38.98
N GLY A 20 -13.62 33.07 38.18
CA GLY A 20 -13.83 33.23 36.74
C GLY A 20 -13.80 31.87 36.07
N VAL A 21 -14.97 31.35 35.69
CA VAL A 21 -15.07 30.18 34.81
C VAL A 21 -14.77 30.66 33.39
N LEU A 22 -13.55 30.38 32.91
CA LEU A 22 -13.25 30.44 31.49
C LEU A 22 -13.91 29.22 30.82
N LEU A 23 -15.10 29.42 30.27
CA LEU A 23 -15.72 28.50 29.32
C LEU A 23 -14.95 28.59 28.00
N GLY A 24 -13.87 27.81 27.90
CA GLY A 24 -13.27 27.49 26.61
C GLY A 24 -14.19 26.51 25.88
N CYS A 25 -14.89 27.00 24.85
CA CYS A 25 -15.47 26.11 23.85
C CYS A 25 -14.32 25.52 23.04
N THR A 26 -13.85 24.33 23.39
CA THR A 26 -13.17 23.48 22.42
C THR A 26 -14.23 23.07 21.41
N GLU A 27 -14.17 23.65 20.20
CA GLU A 27 -14.73 22.96 19.05
C GLU A 27 -13.99 21.62 18.97
N ASP A 28 -14.71 20.52 19.22
CA ASP A 28 -14.24 19.19 18.86
C ASP A 28 -14.13 19.16 17.33
N GLY A 29 -13.03 19.70 16.83
CA GLY A 29 -12.51 19.40 15.51
C GLY A 29 -12.11 17.93 15.56
N GLY A 30 -13.10 17.05 15.38
CA GLY A 30 -12.90 15.62 15.29
C GLY A 30 -11.97 15.34 14.12
N GLU A 31 -10.67 15.26 14.39
CA GLU A 31 -9.72 14.59 13.52
C GLU A 31 -10.14 13.13 13.47
N THR A 32 -10.95 12.79 12.46
CA THR A 32 -11.27 11.42 12.12
C THR A 32 -9.98 10.78 11.64
N THR A 33 -9.23 10.18 12.57
CA THR A 33 -8.12 9.30 12.22
C THR A 33 -8.70 8.24 11.27
N PRO A 34 -8.28 8.20 10.00
CA PRO A 34 -8.85 7.24 9.06
C PRO A 34 -8.61 5.84 9.61
N GLY A 35 -9.68 5.12 9.93
CA GLY A 35 -9.56 3.77 10.45
C GLY A 35 -8.82 2.86 9.46
N ILE A 36 -8.22 1.79 9.97
CA ILE A 36 -7.51 0.77 9.15
C ILE A 36 -8.41 0.28 7.99
N ARG A 37 -9.72 0.17 8.21
CA ARG A 37 -10.69 -0.16 7.17
C ARG A 37 -10.73 0.86 6.03
N ALA A 38 -10.72 2.15 6.35
CA ALA A 38 -10.64 3.19 5.34
C ALA A 38 -9.30 3.10 4.60
N ALA A 39 -8.18 2.87 5.30
CA ALA A 39 -6.85 2.69 4.71
C ALA A 39 -6.76 1.50 3.74
N LEU A 40 -7.50 0.41 4.01
CA LEU A 40 -7.54 -0.81 3.20
C LEU A 40 -8.65 -0.81 2.13
N GLY A 41 -9.35 0.31 1.91
CA GLY A 41 -10.37 0.45 0.86
C GLY A 41 -11.76 -0.08 1.22
N GLY A 42 -12.05 -0.28 2.51
CA GLY A 42 -13.35 -0.75 3.00
C GLY A 42 -14.49 0.29 2.92
N ASP A 43 -14.18 1.55 2.66
CA ASP A 43 -15.14 2.64 2.46
C ASP A 43 -15.20 2.99 0.96
N ALA A 44 -15.61 2.02 0.15
CA ALA A 44 -15.71 2.14 -1.31
C ALA A 44 -16.87 3.06 -1.78
N SER A 45 -17.74 3.49 -0.88
CA SER A 45 -18.98 4.21 -1.21
C SER A 45 -18.76 5.64 -1.71
N ALA A 46 -17.71 6.34 -1.27
CA ALA A 46 -17.47 7.74 -1.65
C ALA A 46 -16.23 7.97 -2.54
N GLY A 47 -15.41 6.95 -2.79
CA GLY A 47 -14.17 7.08 -3.57
C GLY A 47 -13.10 7.98 -2.93
N ASN A 48 -13.45 8.91 -2.03
CA ASN A 48 -12.55 9.86 -1.37
C ASN A 48 -11.54 10.50 -2.33
N GLY A 49 -12.00 10.84 -3.55
CA GLY A 49 -11.18 11.40 -4.63
C GLY A 49 -10.47 10.37 -5.54
N PHE A 50 -10.53 9.07 -5.24
CA PHE A 50 -10.08 7.98 -6.12
C PHE A 50 -11.20 7.49 -7.05
N THR A 51 -10.80 7.00 -8.21
CA THR A 51 -11.64 6.27 -9.16
C THR A 51 -12.12 4.96 -8.54
N VAL A 52 -13.39 4.63 -8.79
CA VAL A 52 -14.01 3.37 -8.36
C VAL A 52 -14.35 2.54 -9.60
N ALA A 53 -14.04 1.25 -9.59
CA ALA A 53 -14.42 0.34 -10.66
C ALA A 53 -15.94 0.08 -10.60
N ARG A 54 -16.71 0.75 -11.45
CA ARG A 54 -18.19 0.64 -11.46
C ARG A 54 -18.74 -0.04 -12.71
N ASN A 55 -18.14 0.26 -13.86
CA ASN A 55 -18.64 -0.15 -15.17
C ASN A 55 -17.58 -0.95 -15.91
N VAL A 56 -18.02 -1.83 -16.81
CA VAL A 56 -17.12 -2.50 -17.75
C VAL A 56 -16.38 -1.43 -18.57
N ARG A 57 -15.09 -1.64 -18.77
CA ARG A 57 -14.24 -0.77 -19.59
C ARG A 57 -13.40 -1.61 -20.55
N GLU A 58 -12.95 -1.00 -21.62
CA GLU A 58 -11.95 -1.61 -22.48
C GLU A 58 -10.57 -1.65 -21.79
N PHE A 59 -9.90 -2.79 -21.93
CA PHE A 59 -8.48 -2.95 -21.59
C PHE A 59 -7.61 -2.65 -22.81
N VAL A 60 -6.63 -1.77 -22.64
CA VAL A 60 -5.71 -1.34 -23.71
C VAL A 60 -4.29 -1.71 -23.31
N PHE A 61 -3.69 -2.66 -24.01
CA PHE A 61 -2.31 -3.08 -23.79
C PHE A 61 -1.36 -2.41 -24.80
N PRO A 62 -0.15 -2.01 -24.39
CA PRO A 62 0.50 -2.32 -23.12
C PRO A 62 0.16 -1.37 -21.96
N ARG A 63 -0.63 -0.32 -22.19
CA ARG A 63 -0.93 0.71 -21.17
C ARG A 63 -1.40 0.10 -19.85
N ASP A 64 -2.34 -0.84 -19.91
CA ASP A 64 -2.96 -1.46 -18.73
C ASP A 64 -2.09 -2.56 -18.08
N HIS A 65 -0.85 -2.75 -18.54
CA HIS A 65 0.19 -3.44 -17.77
C HIS A 65 0.84 -2.54 -16.71
N GLY A 66 0.80 -1.23 -16.92
CA GLY A 66 1.36 -0.24 -16.00
C GLY A 66 0.44 0.11 -14.84
N PRO A 67 0.86 1.09 -14.02
CA PRO A 67 0.09 1.53 -12.87
C PRO A 67 -1.17 2.30 -13.26
N HIS A 68 -2.18 2.23 -12.41
CA HIS A 68 -3.42 3.00 -12.51
C HIS A 68 -3.61 3.91 -11.27
N PRO A 69 -2.89 5.04 -11.18
CA PRO A 69 -2.85 5.90 -9.98
C PRO A 69 -4.18 6.52 -9.57
N GLY A 70 -5.14 6.57 -10.49
CA GLY A 70 -6.50 7.02 -10.19
C GLY A 70 -7.23 6.08 -9.22
N TYR A 71 -6.88 4.79 -9.16
CA TYR A 71 -7.48 3.84 -8.22
C TYR A 71 -6.67 3.79 -6.93
N ARG A 72 -7.33 3.60 -5.79
CA ARG A 72 -6.65 3.57 -4.50
C ARG A 72 -5.72 2.37 -4.34
N SER A 73 -6.18 1.18 -4.68
CA SER A 73 -5.44 -0.07 -4.50
C SER A 73 -5.10 -0.70 -5.84
N GLU A 74 -3.88 -1.21 -5.97
CA GLU A 74 -3.43 -1.94 -7.14
C GLU A 74 -2.40 -3.00 -6.74
N TRP A 75 -2.35 -4.11 -7.48
CA TRP A 75 -1.45 -5.21 -7.20
C TRP A 75 -0.87 -5.83 -8.46
N TRP A 76 0.39 -6.25 -8.37
CA TRP A 76 1.02 -7.21 -9.28
C TRP A 76 1.32 -8.47 -8.48
N TYR A 77 0.76 -9.60 -8.90
CA TYR A 77 0.79 -10.84 -8.14
C TYR A 77 1.26 -11.99 -9.01
N LEU A 78 2.39 -12.57 -8.64
CA LEU A 78 3.02 -13.70 -9.30
C LEU A 78 3.05 -14.90 -8.35
N THR A 79 2.61 -16.05 -8.85
CA THR A 79 2.80 -17.35 -8.20
C THR A 79 3.44 -18.30 -9.19
N ALA A 80 4.45 -19.04 -8.75
CA ALA A 80 5.11 -20.06 -9.56
C ALA A 80 5.37 -21.33 -8.73
N VAL A 81 5.39 -22.46 -9.41
CA VAL A 81 5.92 -23.72 -8.89
C VAL A 81 7.16 -24.05 -9.71
N VAL A 82 8.28 -24.28 -9.04
CA VAL A 82 9.55 -24.65 -9.68
C VAL A 82 10.07 -25.95 -9.05
N ALA A 83 10.79 -26.74 -9.82
CA ALA A 83 11.38 -28.00 -9.38
C ALA A 83 12.87 -28.03 -9.75
N THR A 84 13.69 -28.69 -8.93
CA THR A 84 15.08 -29.00 -9.29
C THR A 84 15.15 -30.11 -10.32
N ASP A 85 16.26 -30.19 -11.05
CA ASP A 85 16.57 -31.28 -11.96
C ASP A 85 17.09 -32.55 -11.23
N ASP A 86 16.92 -32.63 -9.90
CA ASP A 86 17.31 -33.80 -9.10
C ASP A 86 16.33 -34.98 -9.33
N ASP A 87 16.72 -36.18 -8.91
CA ASP A 87 15.86 -37.37 -8.89
C ASP A 87 15.78 -37.97 -7.46
N PRO A 88 14.64 -37.86 -6.75
CA PRO A 88 13.41 -37.19 -7.17
C PRO A 88 13.53 -35.66 -7.14
N PRO A 89 12.73 -34.93 -7.94
CA PRO A 89 12.79 -33.47 -7.99
C PRO A 89 12.35 -32.86 -6.67
N ARG A 90 13.04 -31.80 -6.26
CA ARG A 90 12.62 -30.98 -5.12
C ARG A 90 11.77 -29.81 -5.59
N GLU A 91 10.54 -29.72 -5.08
CA GLU A 91 9.59 -28.68 -5.45
C GLU A 91 9.63 -27.46 -4.52
N PHE A 92 9.46 -26.29 -5.12
CA PHE A 92 9.32 -25.02 -4.43
C PHE A 92 8.13 -24.23 -4.96
N GLY A 93 7.37 -23.62 -4.04
CA GLY A 93 6.41 -22.57 -4.36
C GLY A 93 7.07 -21.20 -4.21
N VAL A 94 6.92 -20.34 -5.22
CA VAL A 94 7.38 -18.94 -5.19
C VAL A 94 6.18 -18.03 -5.28
N GLN A 95 6.14 -17.01 -4.42
CA GLN A 95 5.15 -15.95 -4.49
C GLN A 95 5.86 -14.59 -4.45
N PHE A 96 5.50 -13.70 -5.36
CA PHE A 96 5.88 -12.30 -5.31
C PHE A 96 4.63 -11.43 -5.46
N THR A 97 4.50 -10.46 -4.57
CA THR A 97 3.42 -9.47 -4.64
C THR A 97 4.00 -8.08 -4.49
N LEU A 98 3.61 -7.16 -5.37
CA LEU A 98 3.80 -5.73 -5.16
C LEU A 98 2.42 -5.07 -5.05
N PHE A 99 2.15 -4.46 -3.90
CA PHE A 99 0.97 -3.65 -3.67
C PHE A 99 1.31 -2.17 -3.79
N ARG A 100 0.46 -1.42 -4.48
CA ARG A 100 0.45 0.03 -4.49
C ARG A 100 -0.81 0.52 -3.78
N GLN A 101 -0.64 1.48 -2.88
CA GLN A 101 -1.70 2.11 -2.12
C GLN A 101 -1.64 3.63 -2.30
N GLY A 102 -2.72 4.21 -2.81
CA GLY A 102 -2.93 5.65 -2.85
C GLY A 102 -3.19 6.19 -1.45
N LEU A 103 -2.30 7.06 -0.99
CA LEU A 103 -2.38 7.78 0.28
C LEU A 103 -3.09 9.12 0.10
N ALA A 104 -3.02 9.72 -1.09
CA ALA A 104 -3.76 10.93 -1.45
C ALA A 104 -4.33 10.80 -2.89
N PRO A 105 -5.56 11.27 -3.14
CA PRO A 105 -6.13 11.29 -4.48
C PRO A 105 -5.49 12.36 -5.36
N GLY A 106 -5.54 12.16 -6.67
CA GLY A 106 -5.02 13.10 -7.68
C GLY A 106 -3.95 12.47 -8.57
N ALA A 107 -4.13 12.57 -9.89
CA ALA A 107 -3.20 12.01 -10.88
C ALA A 107 -1.80 12.66 -10.84
N ASP A 108 -1.71 13.90 -10.33
CA ASP A 108 -0.44 14.62 -10.19
C ASP A 108 0.46 14.09 -9.06
N ASN A 109 -0.07 13.24 -8.17
CA ASN A 109 0.71 12.62 -7.08
C ASN A 109 1.74 11.59 -7.57
N ASP A 110 1.63 11.16 -8.83
CA ASP A 110 2.57 10.27 -9.52
C ASP A 110 3.56 11.02 -10.41
N ARG A 111 3.36 12.32 -10.62
CA ARG A 111 4.28 13.11 -11.44
C ARG A 111 5.52 13.39 -10.60
N PRO A 112 6.71 12.88 -10.98
CA PRO A 112 7.92 13.18 -10.24
C PRO A 112 8.15 14.69 -10.29
N GLY A 113 8.04 15.35 -9.13
CA GLY A 113 8.50 16.71 -8.96
C GLY A 113 10.00 16.81 -9.24
N SER A 114 10.52 18.02 -9.39
CA SER A 114 11.96 18.26 -9.52
C SER A 114 12.54 18.78 -8.21
N GLY A 115 13.79 18.41 -7.91
CA GLY A 115 14.43 18.85 -6.67
C GLY A 115 13.73 18.30 -5.42
N PRO A 116 13.52 19.09 -4.36
CA PRO A 116 12.89 18.63 -3.11
C PRO A 116 11.48 18.05 -3.29
N GLU A 117 10.77 18.49 -4.32
CA GLU A 117 9.40 18.04 -4.62
C GLU A 117 9.35 16.59 -5.12
N ALA A 118 10.45 16.06 -5.66
CA ALA A 118 10.55 14.66 -6.09
C ALA A 118 10.23 13.69 -4.95
N TRP A 119 10.50 14.09 -3.70
CA TRP A 119 10.26 13.27 -2.51
C TRP A 119 8.80 13.29 -2.04
N ARG A 120 7.97 14.24 -2.51
CA ARG A 120 6.54 14.27 -2.21
C ARG A 120 5.84 13.22 -3.06
N THR A 121 5.11 12.32 -2.40
CA THR A 121 4.35 11.28 -3.09
C THR A 121 3.04 11.02 -2.36
N GLY A 122 1.99 10.81 -3.14
CA GLY A 122 0.71 10.30 -2.66
C GLY A 122 0.60 8.77 -2.74
N GLN A 123 1.71 8.05 -2.94
CA GLN A 123 1.73 6.59 -3.08
C GLN A 123 2.60 5.91 -2.02
N GLY A 124 2.10 4.81 -1.47
CA GLY A 124 2.87 3.84 -0.70
C GLY A 124 2.95 2.51 -1.44
N TYR A 125 4.07 1.81 -1.30
CA TYR A 125 4.30 0.49 -1.87
C TYR A 125 4.65 -0.51 -0.78
N MET A 126 4.16 -1.73 -0.93
CA MET A 126 4.57 -2.89 -0.14
C MET A 126 4.91 -4.03 -1.10
N ALA A 127 6.08 -4.65 -0.92
CA ALA A 127 6.46 -5.85 -1.62
C ALA A 127 6.50 -7.03 -0.65
N HIS A 128 5.94 -8.17 -1.04
CA HIS A 128 6.01 -9.44 -0.33
C HIS A 128 6.69 -10.47 -1.22
N LEU A 129 7.67 -11.19 -0.68
CA LEU A 129 8.31 -12.32 -1.34
C LEU A 129 8.24 -13.53 -0.42
N ALA A 130 7.81 -14.67 -0.95
CA ALA A 130 7.78 -15.92 -0.22
C ALA A 130 8.33 -17.10 -1.04
N LEU A 131 8.95 -18.04 -0.32
CA LEU A 131 9.48 -19.29 -0.82
C LEU A 131 9.00 -20.44 0.09
N SER A 132 8.26 -21.37 -0.48
CA SER A 132 7.80 -22.60 0.18
C SER A 132 8.61 -23.77 -0.33
N ASP A 133 9.37 -24.41 0.55
CA ASP A 133 10.12 -25.63 0.26
C ASP A 133 9.32 -26.84 0.75
N VAL A 134 8.81 -27.61 -0.20
CA VAL A 134 7.88 -28.72 0.06
C VAL A 134 8.58 -29.84 0.83
N ALA A 135 9.77 -30.23 0.40
CA ALA A 135 10.53 -31.32 1.00
C ALA A 135 10.94 -31.00 2.45
N ALA A 136 11.43 -29.78 2.69
CA ALA A 136 11.82 -29.36 4.05
C ALA A 136 10.63 -28.93 4.92
N ARG A 137 9.41 -28.85 4.36
CA ARG A 137 8.21 -28.29 5.01
C ARG A 137 8.47 -26.91 5.62
N ARG A 138 9.19 -26.07 4.88
CA ARG A 138 9.64 -24.75 5.35
C ARG A 138 9.03 -23.65 4.48
N HIS A 139 8.50 -22.63 5.12
CA HIS A 139 8.03 -21.41 4.46
C HIS A 139 8.88 -20.23 4.91
N LEU A 140 9.45 -19.52 3.95
CA LEU A 140 10.21 -18.29 4.15
C LEU A 140 9.46 -17.14 3.52
N ALA A 141 9.42 -16.01 4.20
CA ALA A 141 8.81 -14.80 3.68
C ALA A 141 9.57 -13.56 4.14
N ALA A 142 9.54 -12.53 3.31
CA ALA A 142 10.06 -11.21 3.63
C ALA A 142 9.16 -10.15 3.02
N GLU A 143 9.09 -8.99 3.68
CA GLU A 143 8.34 -7.85 3.22
C GLU A 143 9.18 -6.58 3.23
N ARG A 144 8.82 -5.64 2.36
CA ARG A 144 9.40 -4.31 2.30
C ARG A 144 8.33 -3.27 2.06
N PHE A 145 8.58 -2.08 2.58
CA PHE A 145 7.70 -0.93 2.42
C PHE A 145 8.52 0.25 1.95
N SER A 146 7.97 1.00 1.00
CA SER A 146 8.59 2.23 0.56
C SER A 146 7.57 3.23 0.08
N ARG A 147 7.99 4.48 -0.02
CA ARG A 147 7.20 5.53 -0.65
C ARG A 147 7.35 5.45 -2.16
N GLY A 148 6.34 5.91 -2.91
CA GLY A 148 6.48 6.07 -4.35
C GLY A 148 7.61 7.03 -4.69
N HIS A 149 8.61 6.56 -5.40
CA HIS A 149 9.72 7.37 -5.90
C HIS A 149 10.45 6.60 -6.99
N ARG A 150 10.90 7.28 -8.05
CA ARG A 150 11.57 6.63 -9.20
C ARG A 150 12.77 5.76 -8.81
N GLU A 151 13.43 6.08 -7.70
CA GLU A 151 14.60 5.36 -7.23
C GLU A 151 14.28 4.33 -6.14
N LEU A 152 13.07 4.35 -5.56
CA LEU A 152 12.70 3.49 -4.43
C LEU A 152 11.59 2.51 -4.77
N ALA A 153 10.50 2.94 -5.38
CA ALA A 153 9.39 2.07 -5.70
C ALA A 153 8.52 2.66 -6.80
N GLY A 154 8.07 1.81 -7.70
CA GLY A 154 7.23 2.24 -8.80
C GLY A 154 6.80 1.12 -9.73
N ALA A 155 6.03 1.51 -10.75
CA ALA A 155 5.58 0.65 -11.83
C ALA A 155 5.57 1.43 -13.15
N GLN A 156 5.76 0.74 -14.26
CA GLN A 156 5.68 1.31 -15.61
C GLN A 156 5.18 0.26 -16.61
N ALA A 157 4.49 0.74 -17.66
CA ALA A 157 3.89 -0.12 -18.69
C ALA A 157 4.88 -0.59 -19.75
N LYS A 158 5.84 0.26 -20.15
CA LYS A 158 6.75 -0.03 -21.28
C LYS A 158 8.15 0.56 -21.08
N PRO A 159 9.22 -0.27 -21.12
CA PRO A 159 9.15 -1.71 -20.90
C PRO A 159 8.46 -2.00 -19.55
N PHE A 160 7.75 -3.11 -19.42
CA PHE A 160 7.03 -3.38 -18.18
C PHE A 160 8.04 -3.60 -17.04
N ARG A 161 7.80 -2.93 -15.91
CA ARG A 161 8.62 -3.06 -14.72
C ARG A 161 7.82 -2.65 -13.49
N VAL A 162 7.89 -3.46 -12.44
CA VAL A 162 7.39 -3.15 -11.11
C VAL A 162 8.48 -3.44 -10.10
N TYR A 163 8.73 -2.52 -9.17
CA TYR A 163 9.92 -2.58 -8.33
C TYR A 163 9.74 -1.91 -6.97
N LEU A 164 10.50 -2.41 -6.01
CA LEU A 164 10.74 -1.82 -4.70
C LEU A 164 12.21 -2.11 -4.31
N ASP A 165 13.02 -1.06 -4.27
CA ASP A 165 14.47 -1.08 -4.14
C ASP A 165 15.11 -2.03 -5.18
N ASP A 166 15.84 -3.05 -4.73
CA ASP A 166 16.46 -4.08 -5.59
C ASP A 166 15.53 -5.26 -5.93
N TRP A 167 14.29 -5.28 -5.44
CA TRP A 167 13.30 -6.29 -5.86
C TRP A 167 12.53 -5.80 -7.07
N GLN A 168 12.47 -6.61 -8.12
CA GLN A 168 11.75 -6.25 -9.33
C GLN A 168 11.22 -7.45 -10.10
N LEU A 169 10.06 -7.25 -10.70
CA LEU A 169 9.55 -8.05 -11.81
C LEU A 169 9.54 -7.14 -13.04
N ALA A 170 10.33 -7.49 -14.06
CA ALA A 170 10.54 -6.65 -15.24
C ALA A 170 10.59 -7.47 -16.51
N SER A 171 10.14 -6.88 -17.62
CA SER A 171 10.31 -7.46 -18.94
C SER A 171 11.79 -7.50 -19.34
N THR A 172 12.19 -8.57 -20.00
CA THR A 172 13.54 -8.76 -20.55
C THR A 172 13.61 -8.47 -22.05
N GLY A 173 12.48 -8.12 -22.68
CA GLY A 173 12.38 -7.67 -24.08
C GLY A 173 11.50 -6.43 -24.25
N ASP A 174 11.10 -6.15 -25.49
CA ASP A 174 10.34 -4.93 -25.86
C ASP A 174 8.84 -4.96 -25.49
N GLY A 175 8.32 -6.15 -25.18
CA GLY A 175 6.92 -6.42 -24.82
C GLY A 175 6.69 -6.61 -23.32
N PHE A 176 5.52 -7.14 -22.95
CA PHE A 176 5.20 -7.49 -21.55
C PHE A 176 5.96 -8.73 -21.06
N ALA A 177 6.11 -9.73 -21.93
CA ALA A 177 6.90 -10.95 -21.70
C ALA A 177 7.96 -11.10 -22.79
N PRO A 178 9.06 -11.85 -22.56
CA PRO A 178 9.44 -12.52 -21.32
C PRO A 178 9.70 -11.56 -20.16
N GLN A 179 9.61 -12.08 -18.93
CA GLN A 179 9.87 -11.35 -17.69
C GLN A 179 10.93 -12.04 -16.84
N ARG A 180 11.49 -11.31 -15.90
CA ARG A 180 12.39 -11.83 -14.87
C ARG A 180 12.03 -11.24 -13.52
N LEU A 181 11.81 -12.10 -12.53
CA LEU A 181 11.74 -11.74 -11.12
C LEU A 181 13.15 -11.85 -10.54
N VAL A 182 13.66 -10.74 -9.97
CA VAL A 182 14.88 -10.72 -9.16
C VAL A 182 14.55 -10.13 -7.81
N ALA A 183 14.79 -10.86 -6.74
CA ALA A 183 14.55 -10.39 -5.38
C ALA A 183 15.47 -11.12 -4.38
N LYS A 184 16.08 -10.37 -3.46
CA LYS A 184 17.02 -10.91 -2.47
C LYS A 184 16.63 -10.51 -1.05
N THR A 185 16.58 -11.48 -0.15
CA THR A 185 16.36 -11.32 1.28
C THR A 185 17.63 -11.69 2.05
N ALA A 186 17.60 -11.61 3.38
CA ALA A 186 18.68 -12.10 4.21
C ALA A 186 18.81 -13.64 4.15
N ASP A 187 17.69 -14.34 3.99
CA ASP A 187 17.61 -15.81 4.11
C ASP A 187 17.56 -16.54 2.76
N PHE A 188 17.11 -15.88 1.70
CA PHE A 188 16.95 -16.48 0.37
C PHE A 188 16.96 -15.44 -0.76
N ALA A 189 17.16 -15.90 -1.99
CA ALA A 189 17.06 -15.07 -3.19
C ALA A 189 16.29 -15.81 -4.28
N ILE A 190 15.56 -15.06 -5.11
CA ILE A 190 14.84 -15.55 -6.27
C ILE A 190 15.38 -14.83 -7.51
N ASP A 191 15.68 -15.62 -8.53
CA ASP A 191 16.04 -15.18 -9.87
C ASP A 191 15.32 -16.10 -10.85
N LEU A 192 14.16 -15.66 -11.35
CA LEU A 192 13.22 -16.50 -12.08
C LEU A 192 12.84 -15.85 -13.41
N GLY A 193 13.14 -16.54 -14.52
CA GLY A 193 12.63 -16.21 -15.84
C GLY A 193 11.19 -16.71 -16.04
N LEU A 194 10.38 -15.90 -16.73
CA LEU A 194 8.95 -16.16 -16.94
C LEU A 194 8.60 -15.91 -18.41
N GLU A 195 7.93 -16.89 -19.01
CA GLU A 195 7.39 -16.81 -20.37
C GLU A 195 5.86 -16.73 -20.31
N ALA A 196 5.26 -15.94 -21.19
CA ALA A 196 3.81 -15.90 -21.31
C ALA A 196 3.32 -17.15 -22.07
N GLY A 197 2.81 -18.14 -21.33
CA GLY A 197 2.31 -19.38 -21.90
C GLY A 197 0.88 -19.28 -22.47
N ARG A 198 0.13 -18.23 -22.12
CA ARG A 198 -1.28 -18.05 -22.51
C ARG A 198 -1.58 -16.59 -22.87
N PRO A 199 -2.62 -16.35 -23.69
CA PRO A 199 -3.15 -15.02 -23.90
C PRO A 199 -3.72 -14.42 -22.61
N ILE A 200 -3.75 -13.09 -22.56
CA ILE A 200 -4.39 -12.34 -21.47
C ILE A 200 -5.84 -12.81 -21.29
N THR A 201 -6.20 -13.10 -20.04
CA THR A 201 -7.56 -13.47 -19.65
C THR A 201 -8.16 -12.35 -18.79
N LEU A 202 -9.22 -11.71 -19.30
CA LEU A 202 -9.98 -10.72 -18.52
C LEU A 202 -10.91 -11.45 -17.55
N GLN A 203 -10.82 -11.12 -16.26
CA GLN A 203 -11.61 -11.76 -15.21
C GLN A 203 -12.98 -11.09 -15.05
N GLY A 204 -13.99 -11.86 -14.65
CA GLY A 204 -15.35 -11.35 -14.50
C GLY A 204 -15.97 -10.91 -15.82
N GLU A 205 -16.68 -9.79 -15.83
CA GLU A 205 -17.35 -9.26 -17.02
C GLU A 205 -16.44 -8.25 -17.74
N GLY A 206 -15.78 -8.68 -18.82
CA GLY A 206 -14.87 -7.80 -19.57
C GLY A 206 -13.73 -7.22 -18.73
N GLY A 207 -13.30 -7.92 -17.69
CA GLY A 207 -12.26 -7.47 -16.75
C GLY A 207 -12.80 -6.78 -15.50
N LEU A 208 -14.12 -6.52 -15.40
CA LEU A 208 -14.76 -6.05 -14.17
C LEU A 208 -15.11 -7.24 -13.27
N SER A 209 -14.36 -7.42 -12.18
CA SER A 209 -14.55 -8.49 -11.20
C SER A 209 -15.23 -7.96 -9.93
N ARG A 210 -16.52 -8.27 -9.75
CA ARG A 210 -17.28 -7.90 -8.54
C ARG A 210 -16.82 -8.72 -7.33
N LYS A 211 -16.63 -8.05 -6.19
CA LYS A 211 -16.21 -8.61 -4.89
C LYS A 211 -17.27 -8.45 -3.79
N GLY A 212 -18.37 -7.78 -4.12
CA GLY A 212 -19.53 -7.55 -3.27
C GLY A 212 -20.52 -6.60 -3.96
N PRO A 213 -21.61 -6.20 -3.31
CA PRO A 213 -22.63 -5.31 -3.89
C PRO A 213 -22.05 -3.99 -4.41
N ASP A 214 -21.18 -3.35 -3.61
CA ASP A 214 -20.60 -2.03 -3.89
C ASP A 214 -19.09 -2.06 -4.15
N ASN A 215 -18.52 -3.23 -4.43
CA ASN A 215 -17.08 -3.40 -4.59
C ASN A 215 -16.75 -4.23 -5.84
N ALA A 216 -15.85 -3.73 -6.68
CA ALA A 216 -15.32 -4.42 -7.84
C ALA A 216 -13.88 -4.00 -8.11
N SER A 217 -13.19 -4.78 -8.95
CA SER A 217 -11.82 -4.51 -9.39
C SER A 217 -11.69 -4.73 -10.89
N TYR A 218 -10.83 -3.95 -11.53
CA TYR A 218 -10.36 -4.27 -12.88
C TYR A 218 -9.25 -5.32 -12.77
N TYR A 219 -9.45 -6.49 -13.39
CA TYR A 219 -8.60 -7.66 -13.16
C TYR A 219 -8.43 -8.46 -14.46
N TYR A 220 -7.17 -8.68 -14.86
CA TYR A 220 -6.76 -9.68 -15.84
C TYR A 220 -5.65 -10.59 -15.30
N SER A 221 -5.42 -11.71 -15.98
CA SER A 221 -4.34 -12.66 -15.72
C SER A 221 -3.58 -12.97 -17.02
N VAL A 222 -2.33 -13.41 -16.90
CA VAL A 222 -1.47 -13.86 -17.99
C VAL A 222 -0.98 -15.27 -17.68
#